data_AF-A0A9X3J7V2-F1
#
_entry.id   AF-A0A9X3J7V2-F1
#
_cell.length_a   1.000
_cell.length_b   1.000
_cell.length_c   1.000
_cell.angle_alpha   90.00
_cell.angle_beta   90.00
_cell.angle_gamma   90.00
#
_symmetry.space_group_name_H-M   'P 1'
#
loop_
_entity.id
_entity.type
_entity.pdbx_description
1 polymer ?
#
loop_
_entity_poly.entity_id
_entity_poly.type
_entity_poly.pdbx_seq_one_letter_code
_entity_poly.pdbx_strand_id
1 'polypeptide(L)'
;MCTEINDPEGNTEHYPYYWTSTTHLDGPNPYSIAVYLAFGEGLGEMNGTLMDVHGAGCQRSDPKSGNRDDYPQYFGPQGDVRCVYNFVRCVRSIR
;
A
#
# COMPACT_ATOMS: atom_id res chain seq x y z
N MET A 1 17.04 6.71 3.71
CA MET A 1 15.92 7.40 4.38
C MET A 1 14.75 7.39 3.41
N CYS A 2 13.52 7.17 3.87
CA CYS A 2 12.34 7.23 3.01
C CYS A 2 11.92 8.71 2.89
N THR A 3 11.49 9.15 1.70
CA THR A 3 10.97 10.51 1.54
C THR A 3 9.52 10.53 2.00
N GLU A 4 9.18 11.52 2.82
CA GLU A 4 7.81 11.78 3.24
C GLU A 4 6.94 12.16 2.05
N ILE A 5 5.69 11.70 2.06
CA ILE A 5 4.64 12.04 1.09
C ILE A 5 3.40 12.48 1.84
N ASN A 6 2.47 13.14 1.15
CA ASN A 6 1.16 13.40 1.72
C ASN A 6 0.31 12.13 1.68
N ASP A 7 -0.49 11.93 2.71
CA ASP A 7 -1.55 10.91 2.72
C ASP A 7 -2.72 11.30 1.78
N PRO A 8 -3.74 10.43 1.61
CA PRO A 8 -4.92 10.75 0.79
C PRO A 8 -5.73 11.98 1.22
N GLU A 9 -5.65 12.40 2.50
CA GLU A 9 -6.32 13.60 3.03
C GLU A 9 -5.43 14.86 2.93
N GLY A 10 -4.17 14.70 2.53
CA GLY A 10 -3.19 15.78 2.41
C GLY A 10 -2.36 16.01 3.67
N ASN A 11 -2.47 15.15 4.68
CA ASN A 11 -1.65 15.24 5.88
C ASN A 11 -0.20 14.83 5.57
N THR A 12 0.72 15.51 6.25
CA THR A 12 2.16 15.23 6.22
C THR A 12 2.49 14.04 7.14
N GLU A 13 3.76 13.65 7.21
CA GLU A 13 4.28 12.54 8.04
C GLU A 13 3.89 11.12 7.56
N HIS A 14 3.35 11.00 6.35
CA HIS A 14 3.09 9.71 5.71
C HIS A 14 4.28 9.25 4.84
N TYR A 15 4.43 7.93 4.68
CA TYR A 15 5.54 7.34 3.93
C TYR A 15 5.05 6.33 2.90
N PRO A 16 5.70 6.26 1.72
CA PRO A 16 5.33 5.34 0.67
C PRO A 16 5.22 3.87 1.08
N TYR A 17 4.30 3.19 0.40
CA TYR A 17 4.26 1.73 0.34
C TYR A 17 5.18 1.23 -0.76
N TYR A 18 5.92 0.17 -0.46
CA TYR A 18 6.90 -0.39 -1.38
C TYR A 18 6.50 -1.77 -1.84
N TRP A 19 6.37 -1.88 -3.15
CA TRP A 19 6.07 -3.12 -3.80
C TRP A 19 7.21 -4.12 -3.77
N THR A 20 6.82 -5.38 -3.76
CA THR A 20 7.73 -6.52 -3.91
C THR A 20 7.44 -7.25 -5.23
N SER A 21 8.38 -8.07 -5.69
CA SER A 21 8.16 -8.99 -6.80
C SER A 21 7.28 -10.19 -6.42
N THR A 22 6.77 -10.25 -5.19
CA THR A 22 6.00 -11.38 -4.67
C THR A 22 4.52 -11.19 -4.97
N THR A 23 3.94 -12.14 -5.69
CA THR A 23 2.48 -12.23 -5.89
C THR A 23 1.82 -12.66 -4.59
N HIS A 24 0.76 -11.94 -4.17
CA HIS A 24 -0.08 -12.37 -3.08
C HIS A 24 -1.19 -13.27 -3.65
N LEU A 25 -1.11 -14.58 -3.39
CA LEU A 25 -2.02 -15.58 -3.95
C LEU A 25 -3.35 -15.62 -3.19
N ASP A 26 -4.08 -14.51 -3.22
CA ASP A 26 -5.36 -14.35 -2.53
C ASP A 26 -6.45 -13.79 -3.44
N GLY A 27 -7.71 -14.08 -3.09
CA GLY A 27 -8.90 -13.61 -3.79
C GLY A 27 -9.21 -14.33 -5.11
N PRO A 28 -10.23 -13.83 -5.86
CA PRO A 28 -10.77 -14.51 -7.04
C PRO A 28 -9.80 -14.63 -8.22
N ASN A 29 -8.87 -13.67 -8.33
CA ASN A 29 -7.79 -13.71 -9.31
C ASN A 29 -6.43 -13.62 -8.58
N PRO A 30 -5.88 -14.75 -8.12
CA PRO A 30 -4.74 -14.80 -7.20
C PRO A 30 -3.44 -14.27 -7.79
N TYR A 31 -3.39 -14.01 -9.10
CA TYR A 31 -2.18 -13.48 -9.77
C TYR A 31 -2.22 -11.97 -10.00
N SER A 32 -3.33 -11.31 -9.68
CA SER A 32 -3.56 -9.91 -10.02
C SER A 32 -3.01 -8.90 -9.00
N ILE A 33 -2.56 -9.35 -7.83
CA ILE A 33 -2.09 -8.49 -6.73
C ILE A 33 -0.66 -8.83 -6.32
N ALA A 34 0.10 -7.83 -5.88
CA ALA A 34 1.43 -7.98 -5.33
C ALA A 34 1.47 -7.57 -3.87
N VAL A 35 2.41 -8.16 -3.13
CA VAL A 35 2.69 -7.74 -1.75
C VAL A 35 3.38 -6.38 -1.76
N TYR A 36 2.93 -5.48 -0.89
CA TYR A 36 3.63 -4.26 -0.52
C TYR A 36 3.99 -4.27 0.97
N LEU A 37 5.03 -3.52 1.35
CA LEU A 37 5.37 -3.20 2.73
C LEU A 37 5.21 -1.69 3.00
N ALA A 38 4.57 -1.34 4.11
CA ALA A 38 4.44 0.05 4.56
C ALA A 38 5.69 0.50 5.34
N PHE A 39 6.31 1.62 4.94
CA PHE A 39 7.46 2.22 5.64
C PHE A 39 7.06 3.36 6.60
N GLY A 40 5.77 3.47 6.87
CA GLY A 40 5.08 4.32 7.83
C GLY A 40 3.73 3.67 8.12
N GLU A 41 2.72 4.46 8.48
CA GLU A 41 1.36 3.98 8.76
C GLU A 41 0.80 3.08 7.64
N GLY A 42 0.09 2.02 8.00
CA GLY A 42 -0.68 1.19 7.08
C GLY A 42 -2.12 1.66 7.06
N LEU A 43 -2.38 2.69 6.27
CA LEU A 43 -3.64 3.41 6.25
C LEU A 43 -4.82 2.62 5.69
N GLY A 44 -5.98 2.84 6.28
CA GLY A 44 -7.27 2.41 5.79
C GLY A 44 -8.40 3.29 6.33
N GLU A 45 -9.55 3.23 5.69
CA GLU A 45 -10.74 3.95 6.12
C GLU A 45 -11.69 3.00 6.86
N MET A 46 -11.89 3.26 8.16
CA MET A 46 -12.92 2.59 8.93
C MET A 46 -13.96 3.62 9.39
N ASN A 47 -15.23 3.33 9.11
CA ASN A 47 -16.37 4.17 9.49
C ASN A 47 -16.23 5.64 9.01
N GLY A 48 -15.71 5.85 7.80
CA GLY A 48 -15.51 7.18 7.21
C GLY A 48 -14.37 7.99 7.85
N THR A 49 -13.47 7.34 8.58
CA THR A 49 -12.27 7.96 9.17
C THR A 49 -11.03 7.27 8.63
N LEU A 50 -10.14 8.04 8.01
CA LEU A 50 -8.80 7.57 7.63
C LEU A 50 -7.95 7.41 8.90
N MET A 51 -7.32 6.25 9.06
CA MET A 51 -6.48 5.96 10.22
C MET A 51 -5.42 4.90 9.88
N ASP A 52 -4.39 4.79 10.71
CA ASP A 52 -3.48 3.64 10.67
C ASP A 52 -4.19 2.38 11.20
N VAL A 53 -4.52 1.45 10.30
CA VAL A 53 -5.25 0.22 10.64
C VAL A 53 -4.35 -1.01 10.74
N HIS A 54 -3.08 -0.90 10.33
CA HIS A 54 -2.14 -2.03 10.29
C HIS A 54 -0.81 -1.80 11.02
N GLY A 55 -0.39 -0.54 11.20
CA GLY A 55 0.91 -0.19 11.77
C GLY A 55 2.05 -0.13 10.77
N ALA A 56 3.15 0.49 11.21
CA ALA A 56 4.39 0.55 10.46
C ALA A 56 5.02 -0.82 10.24
N GLY A 57 5.50 -1.06 9.01
CA GLY A 57 6.10 -2.33 8.60
C GLY A 57 5.09 -3.42 8.20
N CYS A 58 3.79 -3.10 8.15
CA CYS A 58 2.79 -4.09 7.78
C CYS A 58 3.00 -4.61 6.35
N GLN A 59 2.71 -5.91 6.17
CA GLN A 59 2.68 -6.58 4.88
C GLN A 59 1.23 -6.70 4.42
N ARG A 60 0.92 -6.13 3.27
CA ARG A 60 -0.42 -6.16 2.65
C ARG A 60 -0.28 -6.33 1.13
N SER A 61 -1.34 -6.09 0.37
CA SER A 61 -1.30 -6.27 -1.09
C SER A 61 -2.20 -5.30 -1.85
N ASP A 62 -1.82 -5.04 -3.10
CA ASP A 62 -2.48 -4.09 -3.99
C ASP A 62 -2.40 -4.58 -5.46
N PRO A 63 -3.25 -4.12 -6.42
CA PRO A 63 -3.23 -4.54 -7.81
C PRO A 63 -1.88 -4.39 -8.46
N LYS A 64 -1.55 -5.31 -9.36
CA LYS A 64 -0.25 -5.34 -10.02
C LYS A 64 -0.03 -4.21 -11.05
N SER A 65 -1.12 -3.75 -11.62
CA SER A 65 -1.12 -2.91 -12.80
C SER A 65 -2.55 -2.43 -13.03
N GLY A 66 -2.71 -1.51 -13.98
CA GLY A 66 -4.02 -0.96 -14.36
C GLY A 66 -4.07 0.54 -14.15
N ASN A 67 -5.25 1.11 -14.36
CA ASN A 67 -5.51 2.49 -13.98
C ASN A 67 -5.96 2.53 -12.51
N ARG A 68 -5.45 3.48 -11.73
CA ARG A 68 -5.91 3.72 -10.35
C ARG A 68 -7.43 3.95 -10.31
N ASP A 69 -7.98 4.63 -11.32
CA ASP A 69 -9.41 4.95 -11.40
C ASP A 69 -10.31 3.73 -11.61
N ASP A 70 -9.74 2.58 -12.02
CA ASP A 70 -10.47 1.31 -12.18
C ASP A 70 -10.67 0.58 -10.83
N TYR A 71 -10.05 1.08 -9.76
CA TYR A 71 -10.09 0.48 -8.43
C TYR A 71 -10.72 1.43 -7.40
N PRO A 72 -11.45 0.90 -6.40
CA PRO A 72 -11.91 1.73 -5.31
C PRO A 72 -10.71 2.25 -4.51
N GLN A 73 -10.83 3.46 -3.98
CA GLN A 73 -9.81 4.09 -3.14
C GLN A 73 -9.48 3.27 -1.88
N TYR A 74 -10.49 2.58 -1.33
CA TYR A 74 -10.37 1.73 -0.15
C TYR A 74 -10.85 0.31 -0.44
N PHE A 75 -10.19 -0.70 0.14
CA PHE A 75 -10.51 -2.10 -0.14
C PHE A 75 -10.46 -3.02 1.07
N GLY A 76 -11.37 -3.99 1.09
CA GLY A 76 -11.43 -5.02 2.12
C GLY A 76 -12.05 -4.54 3.44
N PRO A 77 -12.07 -5.42 4.46
CA PRO A 77 -12.81 -5.17 5.70
C PRO A 77 -12.33 -3.98 6.53
N GLN A 78 -11.05 -3.63 6.40
CA GLN A 78 -10.40 -2.54 7.14
C GLN A 78 -10.25 -1.28 6.28
N GLY A 79 -10.78 -1.31 5.05
CA GLY A 79 -10.73 -0.19 4.12
C GLY A 79 -9.33 0.20 3.69
N ASP A 80 -8.42 -0.75 3.48
CA ASP A 80 -7.03 -0.50 3.09
C ASP A 80 -6.95 0.50 1.93
N VAL A 81 -6.11 1.53 2.07
CA VAL A 81 -5.83 2.47 0.99
C VAL A 81 -5.22 1.72 -0.20
N ARG A 82 -5.82 1.85 -1.38
CA ARG A 82 -5.26 1.34 -2.63
C ARG A 82 -4.46 2.41 -3.36
N CYS A 83 -3.15 2.25 -3.37
CA CYS A 83 -2.26 3.15 -4.09
C CYS A 83 -2.20 2.84 -5.59
N VAL A 84 -2.27 1.57 -5.95
CA VAL A 84 -1.99 0.95 -7.28
C VAL A 84 -0.54 1.20 -7.73
N TYR A 85 -0.14 2.46 -7.82
CA TYR A 85 1.22 2.94 -8.11
C TYR A 85 2.05 3.08 -6.84
N ASN A 86 2.33 1.95 -6.21
CA ASN A 86 3.24 1.87 -5.09
C ASN A 86 4.69 2.12 -5.54
N PHE A 87 5.54 2.49 -4.59
CA PHE A 87 6.94 2.79 -4.87
C PHE A 87 7.75 1.50 -5.03
N VAL A 88 8.92 1.63 -5.66
CA VAL A 88 9.93 0.57 -5.73
C VAL A 88 11.19 1.03 -5.02
N ARG A 89 11.88 0.09 -4.37
CA ARG A 89 13.14 0.37 -3.69
C ARG A 89 14.22 -0.57 -4.18
N CYS A 90 15.27 -0.01 -4.78
CA CYS A 90 16.42 -0.78 -5.21
C CYS A 90 17.15 -1.35 -3.98
N VAL A 91 17.39 -2.66 -4.00
CA VAL A 91 18.21 -3.33 -2.99
C VAL A 91 19.66 -3.27 -3.44
N ARG A 92 20.56 -2.90 -2.52
CA ARG A 92 22.00 -2.96 -2.73
C ARG A 92 22.63 -3.91 -1.73
N SER A 93 23.64 -4.64 -2.16
CA SER A 93 24.51 -5.35 -1.23
C SER A 93 25.34 -4.34 -0.45
N ILE A 94 25.43 -4.53 0.87
CA ILE A 94 26.39 -3.84 1.71
C ILE A 94 27.60 -4.77 1.78
N ARG A 95 28.77 -4.30 1.34
CA ARG A 95 30.05 -4.97 1.55
C ARG A 95 30.77 -4.32 2.71
#